data_AF-A0A5A7RMY6-F1
#
_entry.id   AF-A0A5A7RMY6-F1
#
_cell.length_a   1.000
_cell.length_b   1.000
_cell.length_c   1.000
_cell.angle_alpha   90.00
_cell.angle_beta   90.00
_cell.angle_gamma   90.00
#
_symmetry.space_group_name_H-M   'P 1'
#
loop_
_entity.id
_entity.type
_entity.pdbx_description
1 polymer ?
#
loop_
_entity_poly.entity_id
_entity_poly.type
_entity_poly.pdbx_seq_one_letter_code
_entity_poly.pdbx_strand_id
1 'polypeptide(L)'
;MLLDIKILYNFFIKTFQNLIYGFLHFVSWCSNERSCRSTRIEGKLNRYVIIDDEPCKIVSITTSKPGKHGEAKARIEAIGVFDNQKRSIVSPVRHKVNIPIIDKRTAQVISIMGDKVQLMDMETYETFNMDIPEEFKGKIENGKEIQYLQALGKRKITRV
;
A
#
# COMPACT_ATOMS: atom_id res chain seq x y z
N MET A 1 53.01 -9.89 24.67
CA MET A 1 52.63 -8.65 23.94
C MET A 1 51.83 -9.00 22.67
N LEU A 2 50.82 -9.89 22.79
CA LEU A 2 50.04 -10.43 21.65
C LEU A 2 48.55 -10.57 22.02
N LEU A 3 48.06 -9.78 22.99
CA LEU A 3 46.69 -9.88 23.50
C LEU A 3 45.77 -8.69 23.15
N ASP A 4 46.24 -7.71 22.37
CA ASP A 4 45.45 -6.48 22.12
C ASP A 4 44.78 -6.40 20.74
N ILE A 5 45.12 -7.26 19.78
CA ILE A 5 44.58 -7.15 18.39
C ILE A 5 43.21 -7.84 18.22
N LYS A 6 42.90 -8.89 19.01
CA LYS A 6 41.62 -9.61 18.89
C LYS A 6 40.41 -8.84 19.44
N ILE A 7 40.61 -7.94 20.41
CA ILE A 7 39.52 -7.18 21.04
C ILE A 7 39.06 -6.04 20.11
N LEU A 8 40.01 -5.39 19.42
CA LEU A 8 39.71 -4.32 18.46
C LEU A 8 38.91 -4.81 17.25
N TYR A 9 39.18 -6.02 16.74
CA TYR A 9 38.47 -6.56 15.58
C TYR A 9 37.00 -6.88 15.88
N ASN A 10 36.71 -7.42 17.07
CA ASN A 10 35.34 -7.74 17.48
C ASN A 10 34.49 -6.50 17.81
N PHE A 11 35.12 -5.39 18.22
CA PHE A 11 34.43 -4.13 18.44
C PHE A 11 34.06 -3.43 17.12
N PHE A 12 34.94 -3.52 16.11
CA PHE A 12 34.70 -2.90 14.81
C PHE A 12 33.56 -3.59 14.03
N ILE A 13 33.46 -4.93 14.09
CA ILE A 13 32.42 -5.69 13.37
C ILE A 13 31.02 -5.46 13.96
N LYS A 14 30.89 -5.37 15.29
CA LYS A 14 29.59 -5.10 15.97
C LYS A 14 29.03 -3.72 15.68
N THR A 15 29.89 -2.74 15.46
CA THR A 15 29.48 -1.36 15.17
C THR A 15 29.03 -1.20 13.71
N PHE A 16 29.60 -1.99 12.79
CA PHE A 16 29.22 -2.00 11.38
C PHE A 16 27.88 -2.71 11.11
N GLN A 17 27.56 -3.80 11.83
CA GLN A 17 26.25 -4.46 11.66
C GLN A 17 25.07 -3.58 12.10
N ASN A 18 25.18 -2.84 13.20
CA ASN A 18 24.10 -1.94 13.65
C ASN A 18 23.86 -0.74 12.72
N LEU A 19 24.89 -0.26 12.01
CA LEU A 19 24.74 0.81 11.02
C LEU A 19 23.98 0.33 9.77
N ILE A 20 24.22 -0.90 9.33
CA ILE A 20 23.55 -1.48 8.16
C ILE A 20 22.07 -1.79 8.47
N TYR A 21 21.78 -2.32 9.67
CA TYR A 21 20.39 -2.54 10.12
C TYR A 21 19.62 -1.21 10.30
N GLY A 22 20.27 -0.17 10.84
CA GLY A 22 19.68 1.16 10.93
C GLY A 22 19.40 1.80 9.57
N PHE A 23 20.31 1.61 8.60
CA PHE A 23 20.14 2.15 7.25
C PHE A 23 19.08 1.39 6.44
N LEU A 24 19.02 0.05 6.53
CA LEU A 24 17.94 -0.72 5.88
C LEU A 24 16.56 -0.40 6.48
N HIS A 25 16.46 -0.23 7.80
CA HIS A 25 15.20 0.15 8.44
C HIS A 25 14.78 1.58 8.04
N PHE A 26 15.75 2.50 7.90
CA PHE A 26 15.48 3.86 7.42
C PHE A 26 15.09 3.90 5.93
N VAL A 27 15.70 3.08 5.06
CA VAL A 27 15.34 3.00 3.63
C VAL A 27 13.97 2.32 3.42
N SER A 28 13.65 1.32 4.24
CA SER A 28 12.32 0.69 4.27
C SER A 28 11.25 1.66 4.78
N TRP A 29 11.55 2.45 5.82
CA TRP A 29 10.66 3.48 6.37
C TRP A 29 10.48 4.68 5.42
N CYS A 30 11.56 5.18 4.79
CA CYS A 30 11.49 6.25 3.78
C CYS A 30 10.79 5.83 2.48
N SER A 31 10.81 4.56 2.10
CA SER A 31 10.06 4.09 0.92
C SER A 31 8.55 4.03 1.21
N ASN A 32 8.15 3.81 2.45
CA ASN A 32 6.75 3.70 2.83
C ASN A 32 6.04 5.07 2.86
N GLU A 33 6.72 6.14 3.28
CA GLU A 33 6.14 7.50 3.32
C GLU A 33 5.76 8.05 1.93
N ARG A 34 6.46 7.65 0.85
CA ARG A 34 6.09 8.07 -0.51
C ARG A 34 4.77 7.49 -0.99
N SER A 35 4.29 6.40 -0.39
CA SER A 35 3.06 5.74 -0.80
C SER A 35 1.79 6.33 -0.16
N CYS A 36 1.94 7.28 0.77
CA CYS A 36 0.85 7.81 1.58
C CYS A 36 0.85 9.34 1.63
N ARG A 37 -0.32 9.98 1.58
CA ARG A 37 -0.48 11.43 1.85
C ARG A 37 -1.39 11.63 3.05
N SER A 38 -1.05 12.57 3.94
CA SER A 38 -1.95 12.93 5.04
C SER A 38 -2.91 14.05 4.62
N THR A 39 -4.22 13.84 4.75
CA THR A 39 -5.21 14.91 4.53
C THR A 39 -6.27 14.91 5.62
N ARG A 40 -7.03 16.00 5.70
CA ARG A 40 -8.22 16.08 6.56
C ARG A 40 -9.40 15.38 5.88
N ILE A 41 -10.29 14.78 6.67
CA ILE A 41 -11.54 14.19 6.18
C ILE A 41 -12.47 15.32 5.70
N GLU A 42 -12.22 15.81 4.49
CA GLU A 42 -13.24 16.53 3.72
C GLU A 42 -14.29 15.47 3.38
N GLY A 43 -15.55 15.69 3.74
CA GLY A 43 -16.67 14.74 3.58
C GLY A 43 -17.04 14.40 2.12
N LYS A 44 -16.04 14.20 1.27
CA LYS A 44 -16.12 13.79 -0.12
C LYS A 44 -16.12 12.26 -0.15
N LEU A 45 -17.28 11.72 -0.52
CA LEU A 45 -17.45 10.31 -0.87
C LEU A 45 -16.52 9.94 -2.04
N ASN A 46 -16.19 8.65 -2.18
CA ASN A 46 -15.35 8.10 -3.25
C ASN A 46 -13.84 8.43 -3.17
N ARG A 47 -13.34 8.79 -1.98
CA ARG A 47 -11.90 8.84 -1.68
C ARG A 47 -11.41 7.51 -1.08
N TYR A 48 -10.10 7.34 -1.02
CA TYR A 48 -9.44 6.20 -0.38
C TYR A 48 -8.83 6.62 0.95
N VAL A 49 -8.75 5.69 1.89
CA VAL A 49 -8.19 5.85 3.23
C VAL A 49 -7.46 4.58 3.62
N ILE A 50 -6.40 4.70 4.38
CA ILE A 50 -5.71 3.55 4.98
C ILE A 50 -6.33 3.29 6.34
N ILE A 51 -6.83 2.06 6.54
CA ILE A 51 -7.35 1.58 7.81
C ILE A 51 -6.63 0.26 8.10
N ASP A 52 -5.99 0.15 9.26
CA ASP A 52 -5.21 -1.03 9.67
C ASP A 52 -4.20 -1.47 8.61
N ASP A 53 -3.44 -0.52 8.06
CA ASP A 53 -2.45 -0.71 6.98
C ASP A 53 -3.00 -1.28 5.66
N GLU A 54 -4.32 -1.29 5.49
CA GLU A 54 -5.00 -1.73 4.28
C GLU A 54 -5.64 -0.54 3.55
N PRO A 55 -5.40 -0.36 2.23
CA PRO A 55 -6.03 0.71 1.46
C PRO A 55 -7.49 0.35 1.22
N CYS A 56 -8.37 1.21 1.73
CA CYS A 56 -9.81 1.05 1.69
C CYS A 56 -10.48 2.16 0.88
N LYS A 57 -11.53 1.82 0.14
CA LYS A 57 -12.41 2.76 -0.54
C LYS A 57 -13.53 3.17 0.40
N ILE A 58 -13.72 4.48 0.59
CA ILE A 58 -14.77 5.01 1.45
C ILE A 58 -16.14 4.83 0.77
N VAL A 59 -17.06 4.19 1.48
CA VAL A 59 -18.45 3.97 1.04
C VAL A 59 -19.37 5.00 1.65
N SER A 60 -19.22 5.31 2.93
CA SER A 60 -20.06 6.28 3.64
C SER A 60 -19.25 7.06 4.68
N ILE A 61 -19.63 8.33 4.86
CA ILE A 61 -19.10 9.19 5.91
C ILE A 61 -20.29 9.79 6.64
N THR A 62 -20.37 9.58 7.95
CA THR A 62 -21.39 10.16 8.81
C THR A 62 -20.74 11.05 9.85
N THR A 63 -21.08 12.34 9.85
CA THR A 63 -20.59 13.29 10.85
C THR A 63 -21.67 13.56 11.90
N SER A 64 -21.29 13.48 13.16
CA SER A 64 -22.16 13.85 14.28
C SER A 64 -21.93 15.30 14.68
N LYS A 65 -23.01 16.02 14.98
CA LYS A 65 -22.93 17.38 15.51
C LYS A 65 -22.13 17.39 16.83
N PRO A 66 -21.24 18.38 17.05
CA PRO A 66 -20.54 18.51 18.31
C PRO A 66 -21.54 18.75 19.45
N GLY A 67 -21.35 18.08 20.59
CA GLY A 67 -22.07 18.39 21.83
C GLY A 67 -21.52 19.67 22.48
N LYS A 68 -22.08 20.08 23.63
CA LYS A 68 -21.72 21.34 24.33
C LYS A 68 -20.21 21.54 24.57
N HIS A 69 -19.46 20.45 24.79
CA HIS A 69 -18.02 20.48 25.03
C HIS A 69 -17.24 19.54 24.09
N GLY A 70 -17.88 19.02 23.03
CA GLY A 70 -17.31 17.96 22.20
C GLY A 70 -16.80 18.45 20.85
N GLU A 71 -15.79 17.78 20.31
CA GLU A 71 -15.46 17.91 18.89
C GLU A 71 -16.42 17.09 18.02
N ALA A 72 -16.62 17.55 16.78
CA ALA A 72 -17.38 16.79 15.79
C ALA A 72 -16.64 15.48 15.47
N LYS A 73 -17.36 14.36 15.52
CA LYS A 73 -16.84 13.02 15.19
C LYS A 73 -17.34 12.60 13.81
N ALA A 74 -16.46 12.00 13.02
CA ALA A 74 -16.80 11.35 11.78
C ALA A 74 -16.70 9.83 11.97
N ARG A 75 -17.76 9.11 11.60
CA ARG A 75 -17.73 7.68 11.36
C ARG A 75 -17.51 7.48 9.86
N ILE A 76 -16.45 6.77 9.50
CA ILE A 76 -16.12 6.42 8.12
C ILE A 76 -16.33 4.92 7.98
N GLU A 77 -17.12 4.52 7.00
CA GLU A 77 -17.22 3.12 6.57
C GLU A 77 -16.50 2.97 5.22
N ALA A 78 -15.60 2.00 5.14
CA ALA A 78 -14.81 1.74 3.96
C ALA A 78 -14.73 0.24 3.67
N ILE A 79 -14.46 -0.11 2.42
CA ILE A 79 -14.26 -1.49 1.95
C ILE A 79 -12.82 -1.60 1.45
N GLY A 80 -12.07 -2.60 1.89
CA GLY A 80 -10.70 -2.82 1.46
C GLY A 80 -10.62 -3.11 -0.05
N VAL A 81 -9.64 -2.50 -0.72
CA VAL A 81 -9.49 -2.60 -2.18
C VAL A 81 -9.01 -3.98 -2.60
N PHE A 82 -8.18 -4.63 -1.79
CA PHE A 82 -7.63 -5.95 -2.08
C PHE A 82 -8.45 -7.07 -1.44
N ASP A 83 -8.81 -6.94 -0.16
CA ASP A 83 -9.49 -7.98 0.62
C ASP A 83 -11.03 -7.94 0.57
N ASN A 84 -11.62 -6.87 0.02
CA ASN A 84 -13.07 -6.63 0.01
C ASN A 84 -13.74 -6.64 1.41
N GLN A 85 -12.99 -6.50 2.50
CA GLN A 85 -13.55 -6.49 3.85
C GLN A 85 -14.06 -5.10 4.25
N LYS A 86 -15.23 -5.05 4.90
CA LYS A 86 -15.81 -3.80 5.41
C LYS A 86 -15.16 -3.43 6.74
N ARG A 87 -14.61 -2.22 6.83
CA ARG A 87 -14.03 -1.63 8.04
C ARG A 87 -14.72 -0.33 8.40
N SER A 88 -14.81 -0.03 9.69
CA SER A 88 -15.39 1.23 10.17
C SER A 88 -14.51 1.86 11.23
N ILE A 89 -14.19 3.14 11.08
CA ILE A 89 -13.42 3.91 12.06
C ILE A 89 -14.21 5.13 12.51
N VAL A 90 -14.04 5.52 13.77
CA VAL A 90 -14.56 6.78 14.30
C VAL A 90 -13.38 7.66 14.68
N SER A 91 -13.25 8.81 14.03
CA SER A 91 -12.17 9.75 14.29
C SER A 91 -12.72 11.18 14.33
N PRO A 92 -12.15 12.09 15.14
CA PRO A 92 -12.60 13.48 15.14
C PRO A 92 -12.27 14.14 13.80
N VAL A 93 -13.18 15.01 13.32
CA VAL A 93 -13.13 15.58 11.95
C VAL A 93 -11.84 16.38 11.66
N ARG A 94 -11.19 16.89 12.72
CA ARG A 94 -9.95 17.66 12.62
C ARG A 94 -8.70 16.81 12.43
N HIS A 95 -8.76 15.51 12.77
CA HIS A 95 -7.61 14.64 12.64
C HIS A 95 -7.27 14.37 11.18
N LYS A 96 -5.97 14.26 10.90
CA LYS A 96 -5.48 13.85 9.60
C LYS A 96 -5.63 12.32 9.48
N VAL A 97 -6.05 11.88 8.30
CA VAL A 97 -6.08 10.47 7.91
C VAL A 97 -5.06 10.24 6.81
N ASN A 98 -4.53 9.02 6.76
CA ASN A 98 -3.62 8.60 5.72
C ASN A 98 -4.42 8.21 4.47
N ILE A 99 -4.08 8.82 3.34
CA ILE A 99 -4.58 8.48 2.02
C ILE A 99 -3.53 7.61 1.34
N PRO A 100 -3.89 6.43 0.81
CA PRO A 100 -2.99 5.67 -0.03
C PRO A 100 -2.87 6.34 -1.40
N ILE A 101 -1.67 6.38 -1.94
CA ILE A 101 -1.46 6.68 -3.36
C ILE A 101 -1.87 5.44 -4.13
N ILE A 102 -2.82 5.64 -5.05
CA ILE A 102 -3.35 4.59 -5.90
C ILE A 102 -2.95 4.89 -7.32
N ASP A 103 -2.04 4.07 -7.83
CA ASP A 103 -1.57 4.14 -9.20
C ASP A 103 -2.39 3.18 -10.05
N LYS A 104 -3.14 3.73 -10.99
CA LYS A 104 -3.86 2.94 -12.00
C LYS A 104 -3.01 2.98 -13.26
N ARG A 105 -2.55 1.81 -13.69
CA ARG A 105 -1.68 1.67 -14.86
C ARG A 105 -2.20 0.60 -15.79
N THR A 106 -1.73 0.66 -17.02
CA THR A 106 -2.01 -0.33 -18.05
C THR A 106 -0.79 -1.23 -18.19
N ALA A 107 -1.02 -2.53 -18.30
CA ALA A 107 0.01 -3.52 -18.58
C ALA A 107 -0.41 -4.44 -19.73
N GLN A 108 0.57 -4.94 -20.47
CA GLN A 108 0.35 -5.95 -21.49
C GLN A 108 0.62 -7.35 -20.94
N VAL A 109 -0.19 -8.32 -21.34
CA VAL A 109 0.00 -9.73 -21.00
C VAL A 109 1.10 -10.33 -21.88
N ILE A 110 2.20 -10.75 -21.26
CA ILE A 110 3.30 -11.43 -21.97
C ILE A 110 2.99 -12.93 -22.08
N SER A 111 2.76 -13.56 -20.94
CA SER A 111 2.57 -15.02 -20.86
C SER A 111 1.65 -15.38 -19.71
N ILE A 112 0.93 -16.49 -19.87
CA ILE A 112 0.07 -17.08 -18.85
C ILE A 112 0.64 -18.45 -18.49
N MET A 113 0.99 -18.63 -17.23
CA MET A 113 1.58 -19.84 -16.67
C MET A 113 0.60 -20.47 -15.67
N GLY A 114 -0.43 -21.14 -16.17
CA GLY A 114 -1.47 -21.76 -15.34
C GLY A 114 -2.26 -20.71 -14.55
N ASP A 115 -2.03 -20.65 -13.24
CA ASP A 115 -2.67 -19.69 -12.33
C ASP A 115 -1.94 -18.34 -12.22
N LYS A 116 -0.77 -18.21 -12.84
CA LYS A 116 0.02 -16.97 -12.83
C LYS A 116 0.02 -16.29 -14.19
N VAL A 117 0.03 -14.96 -14.19
CA VAL A 117 0.20 -14.14 -15.38
C VAL A 117 1.45 -13.28 -15.24
N GLN A 118 2.24 -13.24 -16.32
CA GLN A 118 3.35 -12.32 -16.47
C GLN A 118 2.88 -11.09 -17.25
N LEU A 119 3.06 -9.93 -16.65
CA LEU A 119 2.60 -8.64 -17.14
C LEU A 119 3.79 -7.71 -17.35
N MET A 120 3.69 -6.82 -18.35
CA MET A 120 4.63 -5.73 -18.59
C MET A 120 3.91 -4.40 -18.45
N ASP A 121 4.36 -3.54 -17.54
CA ASP A 121 3.86 -2.16 -17.40
C ASP A 121 4.16 -1.37 -18.69
N MET A 122 3.17 -0.67 -19.26
CA MET A 122 3.34 0.10 -20.50
C MET A 122 4.10 1.41 -20.33
N GLU A 123 4.21 1.93 -19.11
CA GLU A 123 4.94 3.15 -18.80
C GLU A 123 6.39 2.86 -18.43
N THR A 124 6.61 1.87 -17.56
CA THR A 124 7.94 1.56 -17.02
C THR A 124 8.66 0.42 -17.73
N TYR A 125 7.94 -0.36 -18.55
CA TYR A 125 8.42 -1.60 -19.19
C TYR A 125 8.93 -2.65 -18.19
N GLU A 126 8.63 -2.48 -16.90
CA GLU A 126 8.95 -3.46 -15.87
C GLU A 126 8.04 -4.67 -16.03
N THR A 127 8.64 -5.86 -15.92
CA THR A 127 7.89 -7.12 -15.96
C THR A 127 7.67 -7.65 -14.55
N PHE A 128 6.47 -8.17 -14.30
CA PHE A 128 6.12 -8.71 -13.00
C PHE A 128 5.08 -9.83 -13.12
N ASN A 129 5.05 -10.70 -12.10
CA ASN A 129 4.14 -11.83 -12.05
C ASN A 129 3.04 -11.59 -11.01
N MET A 130 1.83 -11.99 -11.34
CA MET A 130 0.67 -11.94 -10.43
C MET A 130 -0.17 -13.21 -10.56
N ASP A 131 -0.86 -13.56 -9.48
CA ASP A 131 -1.86 -14.62 -9.53
C ASP A 131 -3.14 -14.11 -10.20
N ILE A 132 -3.76 -14.97 -11.02
CA ILE A 132 -4.98 -14.64 -11.75
C ILE A 132 -6.18 -14.84 -10.81
N PRO A 133 -6.92 -13.77 -10.46
CA PRO A 133 -8.19 -13.90 -9.75
C PRO A 133 -9.19 -14.74 -10.55
N GLU A 134 -9.99 -15.54 -9.85
CA GLU A 134 -10.98 -16.45 -10.46
C GLU A 134 -11.97 -15.74 -11.40
N GLU A 135 -12.33 -14.49 -11.09
CA GLU A 135 -13.22 -13.65 -11.89
C GLU A 135 -12.74 -13.39 -13.33
N PHE A 136 -11.42 -13.49 -13.53
CA PHE A 136 -10.74 -13.17 -14.79
C PHE A 136 -10.06 -14.39 -15.42
N LYS A 137 -10.18 -15.59 -14.81
CA LYS A 137 -9.73 -16.84 -15.42
C LYS A 137 -10.45 -17.05 -16.76
N GLY A 138 -9.66 -17.18 -17.84
CA GLY A 138 -10.15 -17.41 -19.20
C GLY A 138 -10.51 -16.15 -20.01
N LYS A 139 -10.49 -14.95 -19.42
CA LYS A 139 -10.65 -13.68 -20.17
C LYS A 139 -9.31 -13.06 -20.60
N ILE A 140 -8.27 -13.39 -19.84
CA ILE A 140 -6.90 -12.93 -20.09
C ILE A 140 -6.34 -13.76 -21.26
N GLU A 141 -5.89 -13.06 -22.29
CA GLU A 141 -5.20 -13.65 -23.44
C GLU A 141 -3.84 -12.97 -23.61
N ASN A 142 -2.87 -13.70 -24.15
CA ASN A 142 -1.55 -13.16 -24.43
C ASN A 142 -1.65 -12.01 -25.44
N GLY A 143 -0.89 -10.94 -25.21
CA GLY A 143 -0.86 -9.75 -26.05
C GLY A 143 -1.97 -8.73 -25.76
N LYS A 144 -2.99 -9.05 -24.96
CA LYS A 144 -4.01 -8.06 -24.54
C LYS A 144 -3.46 -7.07 -23.51
N GLU A 145 -4.02 -5.87 -23.54
CA GLU A 145 -3.79 -4.85 -22.53
C GLU A 145 -4.82 -4.98 -21.41
N ILE A 146 -4.35 -4.92 -20.16
CA ILE A 146 -5.16 -4.97 -18.96
C ILE A 146 -4.87 -3.75 -18.08
N GLN A 147 -5.84 -3.36 -17.26
CA GLN A 147 -5.63 -2.31 -16.26
C GLN A 147 -5.46 -2.93 -14.88
N TYR A 148 -4.36 -2.57 -14.23
CA TYR A 148 -4.09 -2.95 -12.86
C TYR A 148 -3.96 -1.71 -11.97
N LEU A 149 -4.21 -1.94 -10.70
CA LEU A 149 -4.11 -0.96 -9.63
C LEU A 149 -2.96 -1.39 -8.73
N GLN A 150 -2.09 -0.44 -8.38
CA GLN A 150 -1.02 -0.61 -7.42
C GLN A 150 -1.20 0.35 -6.24
N ALA A 151 -1.13 -0.19 -5.02
CA ALA A 151 -1.19 0.59 -3.78
C ALA A 151 -0.45 -0.15 -2.65
N LEU A 152 0.35 0.57 -1.86
CA LEU A 152 1.16 0.00 -0.74
C LEU A 152 1.97 -1.24 -1.12
N GLY A 153 2.52 -1.29 -2.34
CA GLY A 153 3.28 -2.43 -2.85
C GLY A 153 2.43 -3.65 -3.26
N LYS A 154 1.10 -3.61 -3.05
CA LYS A 154 0.14 -4.61 -3.53
C LYS A 154 -0.38 -4.23 -4.91
N ARG A 155 -0.69 -5.23 -5.73
CA ARG A 155 -1.23 -5.06 -7.09
C ARG A 155 -2.50 -5.86 -7.27
N LYS A 156 -3.48 -5.31 -8.00
CA LYS A 156 -4.76 -5.97 -8.31
C LYS A 156 -5.18 -5.67 -9.74
N ILE A 157 -5.56 -6.70 -10.48
CA ILE A 157 -6.16 -6.53 -11.80
C ILE A 157 -7.58 -5.98 -11.61
N THR A 158 -7.89 -4.90 -12.30
CA THR A 158 -9.20 -4.22 -12.20
C THR A 158 -10.03 -4.37 -13.45
N ARG A 159 -9.39 -4.48 -14.63
CA ARG A 159 -10.07 -4.63 -15.91
C ARG A 159 -9.20 -5.42 -16.88
N VAL A 160 -9.85 -6.28 -17.67
CA VAL A 160 -9.29 -7.15 -18.72
C VAL A 160 -10.09 -6.93 -19.99
#